data_AF-A0A486XJ39-F1
#
_entry.id   AF-A0A486XJ39-F1
#
_cell.length_a   1.000
_cell.length_b   1.000
_cell.length_c   1.000
_cell.angle_alpha   90.00
_cell.angle_beta   90.00
_cell.angle_gamma   90.00
#
_symmetry.space_group_name_H-M   'P 1'
#
loop_
_entity.id
_entity.type
_entity.pdbx_description
1 polymer ?
#
loop_
_entity_poly.entity_id
_entity_poly.type
_entity_poly.pdbx_seq_one_letter_code
_entity_poly.pdbx_strand_id
1 'polypeptide(L)'
;MKIKLGLLIVSGLILSGCSSPGALISMPQAPAAETDNVSFMVTTEKKDLLNDNVVQSRAFPIPVGSSVVIAVPDKKSKTQDSHGGDFKTDGFFSAAEQQIERSLLRNGFQVKDRAKFEAILRDLRDARGVNTGRWSRYGFDERDFDPAMRPLLQRLTEQLDKKEISESEFYTQLEELRSKARISSESRSRSEGEDELTDISEVIRAASASDVRADYVLQIHEFQTLKLRDERINLFNFAPVREFMNRHPDLERHFISRQFFPCQSLEASLNAKLIHVKTGNVVWIGNHSATELDTEQSAMQLELTYQKQVANYNKVREFVEYQNQPGVRELRGDLVTLPDWQFRTDLIGPTHIAGANCKIEQRSNDEINQIRTDLSRRVATELISTIKVGDF
;
A
#
# COMPACT_ATOMS: atom_id res chain seq x y z
N MET A 1 47.28 55.41 -74.21
CA MET A 1 46.99 54.31 -75.15
C MET A 1 45.48 54.12 -75.19
N LYS A 2 44.82 54.44 -76.32
CA LYS A 2 43.36 54.40 -76.49
C LYS A 2 42.94 52.96 -76.84
N ILE A 3 42.13 52.31 -76.00
CA ILE A 3 41.53 51.00 -76.30
C ILE A 3 40.06 51.23 -76.64
N LYS A 4 39.69 50.81 -77.85
CA LYS A 4 38.38 50.98 -78.47
C LYS A 4 37.33 50.07 -77.83
N LEU A 5 36.20 50.67 -77.50
CA LEU A 5 34.94 50.03 -77.13
C LEU A 5 34.35 49.36 -78.39
N GLY A 6 34.31 48.03 -78.42
CA GLY A 6 33.64 47.24 -79.46
C GLY A 6 32.24 46.85 -78.99
N LEU A 7 31.23 47.62 -79.37
CA LEU A 7 29.82 47.33 -79.15
C LEU A 7 29.36 46.27 -80.18
N LEU A 8 29.20 45.03 -79.75
CA LEU A 8 28.69 43.93 -80.58
C LEU A 8 27.20 43.75 -80.25
N ILE A 9 26.35 44.35 -81.08
CA ILE A 9 24.89 44.20 -81.03
C ILE A 9 24.56 42.83 -81.63
N VAL A 10 24.32 41.84 -80.79
CA VAL A 10 23.73 40.56 -81.18
C VAL A 10 22.21 40.73 -81.13
N SER A 11 21.61 40.95 -82.29
CA SER A 11 20.16 40.92 -82.49
C SER A 11 19.66 39.48 -82.35
N GLY A 12 19.33 39.08 -81.12
CA GLY A 12 18.64 37.82 -80.86
C GLY A 12 17.19 37.91 -81.32
N LEU A 13 16.80 37.05 -82.26
CA LEU A 13 15.40 36.77 -82.57
C LEU A 13 14.69 36.31 -81.28
N ILE A 14 13.90 37.18 -80.67
CA ILE A 14 12.92 36.80 -79.65
C ILE A 14 11.77 36.13 -80.41
N LEU A 15 11.85 34.82 -80.58
CA LEU A 15 10.69 33.99 -80.91
C LEU A 15 9.72 34.12 -79.73
N SER A 16 8.81 35.08 -79.82
CA SER A 16 7.63 35.19 -78.96
C SER A 16 6.69 34.03 -79.30
N GLY A 17 7.09 32.81 -78.90
CA GLY A 17 6.18 31.68 -78.89
C GLY A 17 5.12 31.95 -77.83
N CYS A 18 3.86 31.95 -78.22
CA CYS A 18 2.73 31.98 -77.30
C CYS A 18 2.75 30.70 -76.45
N SER A 19 3.54 30.68 -75.36
CA SER A 19 3.43 29.65 -74.35
C SER A 19 2.11 29.86 -73.63
N SER A 20 1.12 29.02 -73.91
CA SER A 20 -0.13 29.01 -73.16
C SER A 20 0.20 28.78 -71.68
N PRO A 21 -0.32 29.59 -70.76
CA PRO A 21 -0.06 29.40 -69.34
C PRO A 21 -0.55 28.00 -68.91
N GLY A 22 0.26 27.28 -68.13
CA GLY A 22 -0.08 25.92 -67.70
C GLY A 22 -1.43 25.84 -66.99
N ALA A 23 -2.10 24.68 -67.05
CA ALA A 23 -3.44 24.49 -66.48
C ALA A 23 -3.47 24.80 -64.96
N LEU A 24 -4.60 25.26 -64.39
CA LEU A 24 -4.71 25.44 -62.95
C LEU A 24 -4.64 24.08 -62.22
N ILE A 25 -3.94 24.05 -61.08
CA ILE A 25 -3.92 22.87 -60.21
C ILE A 25 -5.03 22.99 -59.18
N SER A 26 -5.83 21.95 -59.03
CA SER A 26 -6.82 21.83 -57.96
C SER A 26 -6.18 21.35 -56.66
N MET A 27 -6.66 21.86 -55.54
CA MET A 27 -6.28 21.36 -54.22
C MET A 27 -6.66 19.87 -54.10
N PRO A 28 -5.73 18.96 -53.77
CA PRO A 28 -6.07 17.57 -53.50
C PRO A 28 -6.96 17.49 -52.26
N GLN A 29 -7.90 16.53 -52.25
CA GLN A 29 -8.70 16.27 -51.05
C GLN A 29 -7.79 15.77 -49.93
N ALA A 30 -7.82 16.45 -48.79
CA ALA A 30 -7.07 16.01 -47.62
C ALA A 30 -7.68 14.71 -47.09
N PRO A 31 -6.85 13.70 -46.73
CA PRO A 31 -7.31 12.52 -46.03
C PRO A 31 -8.08 12.91 -44.75
N ALA A 32 -9.17 12.20 -44.48
CA ALA A 32 -9.91 12.37 -43.24
C ALA A 32 -9.02 12.03 -42.04
N ALA A 33 -9.25 12.71 -40.90
CA ALA A 33 -8.60 12.33 -39.66
C ALA A 33 -9.04 10.92 -39.25
N GLU A 34 -8.07 10.11 -38.83
CA GLU A 34 -8.30 8.76 -38.34
C GLU A 34 -8.23 8.79 -36.81
N THR A 35 -9.23 8.20 -36.16
CA THR A 35 -9.28 8.04 -34.70
C THR A 35 -9.60 6.59 -34.39
N ASP A 36 -8.85 6.01 -33.46
CA ASP A 36 -9.11 4.68 -32.92
C ASP A 36 -8.88 4.71 -31.41
N ASN A 37 -9.59 3.89 -30.64
CA ASN A 37 -9.43 3.82 -29.20
C ASN A 37 -9.39 2.37 -28.71
N VAL A 38 -8.81 2.20 -27.52
CA VAL A 38 -8.85 0.94 -26.79
C VAL A 38 -9.13 1.21 -25.33
N SER A 39 -10.13 0.53 -24.79
CA SER A 39 -10.39 0.50 -23.35
C SER A 39 -9.93 -0.83 -22.77
N PHE A 40 -9.36 -0.81 -21.56
CA PHE A 40 -8.91 -2.02 -20.88
C PHE A 40 -9.06 -1.88 -19.36
N MET A 41 -9.22 -3.03 -18.70
CA MET A 41 -9.29 -3.12 -17.25
C MET A 41 -7.89 -3.33 -16.67
N VAL A 42 -7.55 -2.55 -15.66
CA VAL A 42 -6.36 -2.69 -14.84
C VAL A 42 -6.73 -3.49 -13.60
N THR A 43 -6.27 -4.73 -13.57
CA THR A 43 -6.31 -5.60 -12.40
C THR A 43 -4.89 -6.06 -12.08
N THR A 44 -4.50 -5.97 -10.82
CA THR A 44 -3.26 -6.57 -10.33
C THR A 44 -3.56 -7.97 -9.84
N GLU A 45 -3.36 -8.99 -10.67
CA GLU A 45 -3.52 -10.38 -10.21
C GLU A 45 -2.40 -10.72 -9.23
N LYS A 46 -2.68 -10.64 -7.93
CA LYS A 46 -1.76 -11.02 -6.84
C LYS A 46 -2.22 -12.25 -6.05
N LYS A 47 -2.94 -13.17 -6.70
CA LYS A 47 -3.45 -14.38 -6.02
C LYS A 47 -2.33 -15.29 -5.46
N ASP A 48 -1.13 -15.25 -6.03
CA ASP A 48 -0.06 -16.19 -5.68
C ASP A 48 0.76 -15.80 -4.43
N LEU A 49 0.63 -14.57 -3.90
CA LEU A 49 1.47 -14.14 -2.78
C LEU A 49 0.98 -14.62 -1.40
N LEU A 50 -0.29 -15.01 -1.25
CA LEU A 50 -0.82 -15.34 0.08
C LEU A 50 -0.21 -16.64 0.63
N ASN A 51 -0.13 -17.69 -0.20
CA ASN A 51 0.34 -19.00 0.24
C ASN A 51 1.83 -19.00 0.60
N ASP A 52 2.63 -18.18 -0.08
CA ASP A 52 4.08 -18.07 0.19
C ASP A 52 4.37 -17.30 1.49
N ASN A 53 3.44 -16.47 1.95
CA ASN A 53 3.57 -15.65 3.16
C ASN A 53 2.87 -16.24 4.38
N VAL A 54 2.41 -17.49 4.29
CA VAL A 54 1.75 -18.19 5.38
C VAL A 54 2.45 -19.51 5.68
N VAL A 55 2.72 -19.75 6.97
CA VAL A 55 3.29 -21.00 7.45
C VAL A 55 2.46 -21.52 8.62
N GLN A 56 2.03 -22.77 8.53
CA GLN A 56 1.40 -23.50 9.63
C GLN A 56 2.25 -24.70 10.02
N SER A 57 2.48 -24.87 11.32
CA SER A 57 3.23 -25.99 11.85
C SER A 57 2.44 -27.29 11.72
N ARG A 58 2.99 -28.28 11.00
CA ARG A 58 2.42 -29.63 10.89
C ARG A 58 2.48 -30.42 12.20
N ALA A 59 3.38 -30.04 13.11
CA ALA A 59 3.53 -30.69 14.41
C ALA A 59 2.40 -30.32 15.41
N PHE A 60 1.63 -29.27 15.11
CA PHE A 60 0.56 -28.76 15.96
C PHE A 60 -0.73 -28.62 15.15
N PRO A 61 -1.43 -29.74 14.87
CA PRO A 61 -2.77 -29.66 14.29
C PRO A 61 -3.69 -28.86 15.24
N ILE A 62 -4.53 -28.01 14.67
CA ILE A 62 -5.45 -27.16 15.43
C ILE A 62 -6.81 -27.87 15.45
N PRO A 63 -7.31 -28.33 16.60
CA PRO A 63 -8.60 -29.00 16.67
C PRO A 63 -9.78 -28.09 16.28
N VAL A 64 -10.83 -28.68 15.69
CA VAL A 64 -12.09 -27.97 15.44
C VAL A 64 -12.72 -27.56 16.76
N GLY A 65 -13.23 -26.34 16.85
CA GLY A 65 -13.83 -25.79 18.07
C GLY A 65 -12.83 -25.25 19.08
N SER A 66 -11.53 -25.21 18.75
CA SER A 66 -10.53 -24.59 19.60
C SER A 66 -10.85 -23.14 19.89
N SER A 67 -10.60 -22.73 21.13
CA SER A 67 -10.85 -21.37 21.59
C SER A 67 -9.66 -20.45 21.31
N VAL A 68 -9.96 -19.21 20.91
CA VAL A 68 -8.95 -18.21 20.55
C VAL A 68 -9.28 -16.87 21.18
N VAL A 69 -8.25 -16.17 21.64
CA VAL A 69 -8.34 -14.76 22.04
C VAL A 69 -7.48 -13.89 21.13
N ILE A 70 -7.94 -12.69 20.81
CA ILE A 70 -7.22 -11.75 19.95
C ILE A 70 -6.42 -10.79 20.83
N ALA A 71 -5.13 -10.65 20.55
CA ALA A 71 -4.25 -9.69 21.22
C ALA A 71 -3.68 -8.70 20.21
N VAL A 72 -3.89 -7.41 20.45
CA VAL A 72 -3.49 -6.31 19.54
C VAL A 72 -2.63 -5.31 20.30
N PRO A 73 -1.40 -4.97 19.88
CA PRO A 73 -0.54 -4.04 20.61
C PRO A 73 -1.14 -2.62 20.67
N ASP A 74 -1.09 -2.00 21.85
CA ASP A 74 -1.69 -0.68 22.13
C ASP A 74 -1.03 0.51 21.42
N LYS A 75 0.13 0.33 20.78
CA LYS A 75 0.84 1.45 20.12
C LYS A 75 0.04 2.15 19.01
N LYS A 76 -1.05 1.56 18.54
CA LYS A 76 -1.93 2.12 17.51
C LYS A 76 -3.29 2.62 18.03
N SER A 77 -3.62 2.46 19.32
CA SER A 77 -4.92 2.89 19.88
C SER A 77 -4.89 4.30 20.50
N LYS A 78 -3.69 4.88 20.69
CA LYS A 78 -3.52 6.21 21.29
C LYS A 78 -3.47 7.32 20.23
N THR A 79 -4.61 7.60 19.60
CA THR A 79 -4.87 8.95 19.12
C THR A 79 -5.42 9.72 20.32
N GLN A 80 -4.56 10.48 21.02
CA GLN A 80 -4.94 11.25 22.22
C GLN A 80 -5.96 12.34 21.85
N ASP A 81 -7.23 12.15 22.24
CA ASP A 81 -8.13 13.28 22.51
C ASP A 81 -7.98 13.68 23.98
N SER A 82 -7.57 14.93 24.20
CA SER A 82 -7.10 15.50 25.47
C SER A 82 -8.17 15.71 26.56
N HIS A 83 -9.37 15.12 26.43
CA HIS A 83 -10.47 15.36 27.36
C HIS A 83 -11.19 14.07 27.79
N GLY A 84 -10.82 13.57 28.97
CA GLY A 84 -11.70 12.81 29.86
C GLY A 84 -11.90 11.33 29.54
N GLY A 85 -11.14 10.48 30.26
CA GLY A 85 -11.65 9.31 30.99
C GLY A 85 -12.30 8.12 30.27
N ASP A 86 -12.63 8.19 28.99
CA ASP A 86 -13.23 7.08 28.25
C ASP A 86 -12.19 6.39 27.37
N PHE A 87 -11.93 5.11 27.66
CA PHE A 87 -11.14 4.23 26.82
C PHE A 87 -11.90 3.97 25.51
N LYS A 88 -11.74 4.84 24.52
CA LYS A 88 -12.18 4.59 23.15
C LYS A 88 -11.04 3.90 22.42
N THR A 89 -11.20 2.62 22.12
CA THR A 89 -10.51 2.07 20.95
C THR A 89 -10.99 2.89 19.76
N ASP A 90 -10.07 3.41 18.95
CA ASP A 90 -10.45 4.05 17.68
C ASP A 90 -11.50 3.15 17.02
N GLY A 91 -12.70 3.67 16.73
CA GLY A 91 -13.84 2.86 16.28
C GLY A 91 -13.52 1.96 15.08
N PHE A 92 -12.43 2.29 14.37
CA PHE A 92 -11.80 1.49 13.34
C PHE A 92 -11.30 0.10 13.79
N PHE A 93 -10.59 0.00 14.93
CA PHE A 93 -10.18 -1.30 15.44
C PHE A 93 -11.40 -2.16 15.76
N SER A 94 -12.51 -1.58 16.22
CA SER A 94 -13.74 -2.36 16.44
C SER A 94 -14.27 -3.03 15.16
N ALA A 95 -14.26 -2.34 14.02
CA ALA A 95 -14.75 -2.89 12.76
C ALA A 95 -13.80 -3.95 12.20
N ALA A 96 -12.50 -3.68 12.23
CA ALA A 96 -11.47 -4.59 11.73
C ALA A 96 -11.35 -5.85 12.60
N GLU A 97 -11.40 -5.69 13.92
CA GLU A 97 -11.46 -6.77 14.90
C GLU A 97 -12.70 -7.63 14.69
N GLN A 98 -13.89 -7.03 14.56
CA GLN A 98 -15.12 -7.77 14.23
C GLN A 98 -14.98 -8.62 12.95
N GLN A 99 -14.25 -8.15 11.92
CA GLN A 99 -14.01 -8.97 10.72
C GLN A 99 -13.09 -10.16 11.00
N ILE A 100 -12.07 -9.97 11.82
CA ILE A 100 -11.18 -11.06 12.25
C ILE A 100 -11.96 -12.07 13.08
N GLU A 101 -12.77 -11.62 14.05
CA GLU A 101 -13.63 -12.49 14.86
C GLU A 101 -14.60 -13.29 13.99
N ARG A 102 -15.31 -12.63 13.05
CA ARG A 102 -16.20 -13.30 12.10
C ARG A 102 -15.47 -14.34 11.27
N SER A 103 -14.24 -14.05 10.84
CA SER A 103 -13.43 -14.96 10.04
C SER A 103 -12.96 -16.16 10.87
N LEU A 104 -12.54 -15.95 12.12
CA LEU A 104 -12.17 -17.02 13.05
C LEU A 104 -13.36 -17.93 13.36
N LEU A 105 -14.54 -17.37 13.64
CA LEU A 105 -15.77 -18.13 13.86
C LEU A 105 -16.14 -18.98 12.63
N ARG A 106 -16.01 -18.43 11.42
CA ARG A 106 -16.25 -19.17 10.17
C ARG A 106 -15.26 -20.30 9.94
N ASN A 107 -14.02 -20.16 10.40
CA ASN A 107 -13.00 -21.21 10.34
C ASN A 107 -13.04 -22.19 11.52
N GLY A 108 -14.11 -22.17 12.32
CA GLY A 108 -14.36 -23.18 13.35
C GLY A 108 -13.70 -22.92 14.70
N PHE A 109 -13.22 -21.70 14.97
CA PHE A 109 -12.75 -21.30 16.30
C PHE A 109 -13.91 -20.85 17.20
N GLN A 110 -13.72 -20.97 18.51
CA GLN A 110 -14.51 -20.27 19.52
C GLN A 110 -13.80 -18.99 19.96
N VAL A 111 -14.29 -17.84 19.50
CA VAL A 111 -13.67 -16.55 19.85
C VAL A 111 -14.06 -16.15 21.27
N LYS A 112 -13.07 -15.81 22.10
CA LYS A 112 -13.26 -15.29 23.46
C LYS A 112 -13.34 -13.77 23.43
N ASP A 113 -14.19 -13.22 24.29
CA ASP A 113 -14.38 -11.78 24.45
C ASP A 113 -13.08 -11.09 24.87
N ARG A 114 -12.67 -10.08 24.10
CA ARG A 114 -11.44 -9.32 24.37
C ARG A 114 -11.57 -8.48 25.63
N ALA A 115 -12.70 -7.82 25.89
CA ALA A 115 -12.84 -6.94 27.04
C ALA A 115 -12.62 -7.71 28.36
N LYS A 116 -13.12 -8.96 28.43
CA LYS A 116 -12.85 -9.87 29.54
C LYS A 116 -11.37 -10.25 29.65
N PHE A 117 -10.70 -10.49 28.53
CA PHE A 117 -9.28 -10.79 28.50
C PHE A 117 -8.40 -9.60 28.95
N GLU A 118 -8.70 -8.40 28.47
CA GLU A 118 -8.03 -7.16 28.86
C GLU A 118 -8.24 -6.85 30.35
N ALA A 119 -9.45 -7.09 30.88
CA ALA A 119 -9.71 -6.94 32.31
C ALA A 119 -8.82 -7.85 33.17
N ILE A 120 -8.64 -9.12 32.77
CA ILE A 120 -7.74 -10.04 33.47
C ILE A 120 -6.28 -9.60 33.34
N LEU A 121 -5.87 -9.07 32.19
CA LEU A 121 -4.52 -8.50 32.02
C LEU A 121 -4.29 -7.32 32.96
N ARG A 122 -5.29 -6.45 33.13
CA ARG A 122 -5.27 -5.35 34.11
C ARG A 122 -5.19 -5.88 35.53
N ASP A 123 -6.05 -6.83 35.92
CA ASP A 123 -6.03 -7.42 37.25
C ASP A 123 -4.70 -8.10 37.58
N LEU A 124 -4.11 -8.83 36.62
CA LEU A 124 -2.80 -9.48 36.79
C LEU A 124 -1.65 -8.47 36.97
N ARG A 125 -1.81 -7.24 36.49
CA ARG A 125 -0.84 -6.15 36.66
C ARG A 125 -1.11 -5.35 37.91
N ASP A 126 -2.37 -5.05 38.22
CA ASP A 126 -2.77 -4.40 39.46
C ASP A 126 -2.37 -5.27 40.65
N ALA A 127 -2.58 -6.59 40.58
CA ALA A 127 -2.09 -7.53 41.58
C ALA A 127 -0.55 -7.54 41.73
N ARG A 128 0.21 -7.08 40.73
CA ARG A 128 1.66 -6.83 40.85
C ARG A 128 1.98 -5.43 41.40
N GLY A 129 1.05 -4.48 41.34
CA GLY A 129 1.15 -3.11 41.84
C GLY A 129 0.67 -2.91 43.28
N VAL A 130 -0.19 -3.79 43.83
CA VAL A 130 -0.66 -3.70 45.23
C VAL A 130 0.40 -4.25 46.21
N ASN A 131 1.48 -3.48 46.45
CA ASN A 131 2.22 -3.44 47.74
C ASN A 131 3.38 -2.41 47.81
N THR A 132 3.31 -1.28 47.11
CA THR A 132 4.42 -0.30 47.09
C THR A 132 4.53 0.57 48.35
N GLY A 133 3.59 0.49 49.29
CA GLY A 133 3.53 1.39 50.45
C GLY A 133 4.53 1.10 51.57
N ARG A 134 4.99 -0.14 51.74
CA ARG A 134 5.81 -0.53 52.90
C ARG A 134 7.30 -0.18 52.75
N TRP A 135 7.78 -0.15 51.51
CA TRP A 135 9.20 -0.09 51.17
C TRP A 135 9.67 1.26 50.64
N SER A 136 8.72 2.11 50.23
CA SER A 136 8.99 3.46 49.71
C SER A 136 9.78 4.33 50.68
N ARG A 137 9.63 4.11 51.99
CA ARG A 137 10.37 4.82 53.05
C ARG A 137 11.89 4.60 52.97
N TYR A 138 12.33 3.51 52.36
CA TYR A 138 13.74 3.19 52.18
C TYR A 138 14.25 3.56 50.77
N GLY A 139 13.41 4.21 49.95
CA GLY A 139 13.77 4.62 48.59
C GLY A 139 13.72 3.48 47.57
N PHE A 140 13.00 2.40 47.86
CA PHE A 140 12.90 1.23 46.99
C PHE A 140 11.46 0.85 46.72
N ASP A 141 11.26 0.24 45.56
CA ASP A 141 10.00 -0.36 45.17
C ASP A 141 10.11 -1.89 45.25
N GLU A 142 9.09 -2.56 45.80
CA GLU A 142 9.03 -4.04 45.81
C GLU A 142 9.05 -4.59 44.37
N ARG A 143 8.70 -3.76 43.38
CA ARG A 143 8.81 -4.02 41.94
C ARG A 143 10.25 -4.21 41.46
N ASP A 144 11.25 -3.71 42.18
CA ASP A 144 12.68 -3.84 41.83
C ASP A 144 13.24 -5.25 42.08
N PHE A 145 12.48 -6.11 42.75
CA PHE A 145 12.91 -7.45 43.15
C PHE A 145 12.08 -8.56 42.48
N ASP A 146 12.75 -9.65 42.09
CA ASP A 146 12.13 -10.88 41.61
C ASP A 146 11.15 -11.44 42.67
N PRO A 147 9.96 -11.96 42.30
CA PRO A 147 9.07 -12.66 43.22
C PRO A 147 9.74 -13.68 44.15
N ALA A 148 10.76 -14.40 43.67
CA ALA A 148 11.51 -15.38 44.47
C ALA A 148 12.34 -14.74 45.60
N MET A 149 12.67 -13.45 45.48
CA MET A 149 13.50 -12.69 46.42
C MET A 149 12.68 -11.96 47.49
N ARG A 150 11.36 -11.85 47.30
CA ARG A 150 10.45 -11.18 48.27
C ARG A 150 10.48 -11.77 49.67
N PRO A 151 10.54 -13.11 49.88
CA PRO A 151 10.65 -13.67 51.23
C PRO A 151 11.96 -13.28 51.94
N LEU A 152 13.06 -13.11 51.18
CA LEU A 152 14.34 -12.68 51.72
C LEU A 152 14.30 -11.20 52.11
N LEU A 153 13.67 -10.36 51.29
CA LEU A 153 13.48 -8.94 51.58
C LEU A 153 12.61 -8.74 52.83
N GLN A 154 11.49 -9.47 52.92
CA GLN A 154 10.64 -9.46 54.10
C GLN A 154 11.39 -9.90 55.37
N ARG A 155 12.21 -10.95 55.27
CA ARG A 155 13.04 -11.42 56.40
C ARG A 155 14.03 -10.36 56.87
N LEU A 156 14.72 -9.67 55.97
CA LEU A 156 15.65 -8.59 56.33
C LEU A 156 14.97 -7.46 57.09
N THR A 157 13.74 -7.14 56.71
CA THR A 157 12.98 -6.07 57.35
C THR A 157 12.47 -6.48 58.70
N GLU A 158 12.02 -7.71 58.86
CA GLU A 158 11.68 -8.25 60.17
C GLU A 158 12.88 -8.24 61.11
N GLN A 159 14.09 -8.51 60.60
CA GLN A 159 15.33 -8.40 61.36
C GLN A 159 15.66 -6.95 61.75
N LEU A 160 15.43 -5.99 60.85
CA LEU A 160 15.62 -4.56 61.14
C LEU A 160 14.60 -4.06 62.19
N ASP A 161 13.32 -4.41 62.03
CA ASP A 161 12.24 -4.04 62.94
C ASP A 161 12.46 -4.60 64.36
N LYS A 162 13.01 -5.81 64.44
CA LYS A 162 13.41 -6.46 65.71
C LYS A 162 14.74 -5.94 66.27
N LYS A 163 15.42 -5.02 65.57
CA LYS A 163 16.76 -4.50 65.88
C LYS A 163 17.84 -5.60 65.98
N GLU A 164 17.64 -6.69 65.26
CA GLU A 164 18.61 -7.80 65.15
C GLU A 164 19.76 -7.43 64.21
N ILE A 165 19.52 -6.50 63.30
CA ILE A 165 20.52 -5.89 62.41
C ILE A 165 20.44 -4.37 62.52
N SER A 166 21.58 -3.72 62.35
CA SER A 166 21.67 -2.26 62.22
C SER A 166 21.15 -1.77 60.86
N GLU A 167 20.77 -0.50 60.77
CA GLU A 167 20.38 0.11 59.49
C GLU A 167 21.49 -0.03 58.43
N SER A 168 22.77 0.12 58.80
CA SER A 168 23.90 -0.05 57.88
C SER A 168 24.04 -1.49 57.37
N GLU A 169 23.80 -2.48 58.22
CA GLU A 169 23.83 -3.89 57.82
C GLU A 169 22.65 -4.23 56.92
N PHE A 170 21.47 -3.65 57.19
CA PHE A 170 20.30 -3.77 56.32
C PHE A 170 20.60 -3.24 54.92
N TYR A 171 21.16 -2.02 54.78
CA TYR A 171 21.52 -1.48 53.45
C TYR A 171 22.57 -2.32 52.73
N THR A 172 23.55 -2.86 53.46
CA THR A 172 24.60 -3.72 52.88
C THR A 172 24.01 -5.02 52.32
N GLN A 173 23.15 -5.69 53.08
CA GLN A 173 22.51 -6.95 52.66
C GLN A 173 21.48 -6.71 51.54
N LEU A 174 20.79 -5.57 51.57
CA LEU A 174 19.87 -5.17 50.53
C LEU A 174 20.58 -4.94 49.18
N GLU A 175 21.74 -4.28 49.19
CA GLU A 175 22.51 -4.05 47.96
C GLU A 175 23.12 -5.35 47.42
N GLU A 176 23.49 -6.28 48.30
CA GLU A 176 23.89 -7.64 47.89
C GLU A 176 22.74 -8.40 47.21
N LEU A 177 21.54 -8.35 47.79
CA LEU A 177 20.31 -8.91 47.18
C LEU A 177 20.00 -8.27 45.82
N ARG A 178 20.18 -6.96 45.71
CA ARG A 178 19.98 -6.21 44.47
C ARG A 178 20.99 -6.60 43.38
N SER A 179 22.26 -6.76 43.75
CA SER A 179 23.30 -7.23 42.83
C SER A 179 22.97 -8.61 42.26
N LYS A 180 22.40 -9.50 43.08
CA LYS A 180 21.93 -10.83 42.67
C LYS A 180 20.68 -10.76 41.77
N ALA A 181 19.77 -9.83 42.03
CA ALA A 181 18.54 -9.65 41.24
C ALA A 181 18.78 -8.97 39.87
N ARG A 182 19.79 -8.10 39.75
CA ARG A 182 20.16 -7.47 38.47
C ARG A 182 20.69 -8.48 37.44
N ILE A 183 21.33 -9.55 37.90
CA ILE A 183 21.85 -10.63 37.03
C ILE A 183 20.69 -11.46 36.43
N SER A 184 19.50 -11.45 37.03
CA SER A 184 18.33 -12.19 36.53
C SER A 184 17.30 -11.35 35.75
N SER A 185 17.48 -10.03 35.63
CA SER A 185 16.41 -9.11 35.21
C SER A 185 16.81 -8.05 34.17
N GLU A 186 17.42 -8.45 33.06
CA GLU A 186 17.63 -7.57 31.87
C GLU A 186 16.32 -7.14 31.15
N SER A 187 15.19 -6.99 31.85
CA SER A 187 13.89 -6.73 31.20
C SER A 187 13.00 -5.70 31.89
N ARG A 188 13.47 -4.88 32.84
CA ARG A 188 12.57 -3.95 33.56
C ARG A 188 13.12 -2.56 33.77
N SER A 189 12.77 -1.67 32.84
CA SER A 189 12.22 -0.35 33.17
C SER A 189 11.40 0.14 31.98
N ARG A 190 10.07 0.09 32.05
CA ARG A 190 9.19 0.79 31.11
C ARG A 190 8.01 1.42 31.85
N SER A 191 7.71 2.65 31.48
CA SER A 191 6.66 3.54 31.97
C SER A 191 5.28 2.88 31.87
N GLU A 192 4.46 3.07 32.91
CA GLU A 192 3.02 2.79 32.88
C GLU A 192 2.41 3.46 31.64
N GLY A 193 1.73 2.67 30.81
CA GLY A 193 0.99 3.15 29.66
C GLY A 193 1.60 2.88 28.28
N GLU A 194 2.89 2.59 28.13
CA GLU A 194 3.51 2.58 26.79
C GLU A 194 3.63 1.20 26.11
N ASP A 195 3.41 0.11 26.82
CA ASP A 195 3.68 -1.24 26.32
C ASP A 195 2.72 -2.32 26.87
N GLU A 196 1.46 -1.94 27.10
CA GLU A 196 0.39 -2.73 27.75
C GLU A 196 0.03 -4.06 27.06
N LEU A 197 0.47 -4.35 25.83
CA LEU A 197 0.17 -5.62 25.14
C LEU A 197 1.40 -6.27 24.47
N THR A 198 2.60 -5.91 24.94
CA THR A 198 3.86 -6.38 24.34
C THR A 198 4.45 -7.63 24.99
N ASP A 199 4.16 -7.89 26.26
CA ASP A 199 4.68 -9.07 26.95
C ASP A 199 3.82 -10.31 26.66
N ILE A 200 4.27 -11.11 25.69
CA ILE A 200 3.66 -12.38 25.30
C ILE A 200 3.46 -13.31 26.50
N SER A 201 4.35 -13.26 27.50
CA SER A 201 4.24 -14.11 28.68
C SER A 201 3.05 -13.72 29.58
N GLU A 202 2.69 -12.44 29.64
CA GLU A 202 1.48 -11.98 30.34
C GLU A 202 0.22 -12.32 29.58
N VAL A 203 0.24 -12.14 28.25
CA VAL A 203 -0.86 -12.50 27.34
C VAL A 203 -1.18 -14.00 27.46
N ILE A 204 -0.17 -14.87 27.47
CA ILE A 204 -0.34 -16.31 27.66
C ILE A 204 -0.88 -16.64 29.06
N ARG A 205 -0.40 -15.96 30.11
CA ARG A 205 -0.89 -16.16 31.49
C ARG A 205 -2.36 -15.76 31.63
N ALA A 206 -2.76 -14.62 31.10
CA ALA A 206 -4.15 -14.17 31.09
C ALA A 206 -5.04 -15.14 30.28
N ALA A 207 -4.54 -15.64 29.15
CA ALA A 207 -5.27 -16.59 28.32
C ALA A 207 -5.44 -17.95 29.01
N SER A 208 -4.52 -18.29 29.94
CA SER A 208 -4.57 -19.49 30.76
C SER A 208 -5.44 -19.35 32.02
N ALA A 209 -5.86 -18.13 32.38
CA ALA A 209 -6.69 -17.89 33.56
C ALA A 209 -8.06 -18.56 33.41
N SER A 210 -8.64 -19.02 34.53
CA SER A 210 -9.89 -19.80 34.57
C SER A 210 -11.05 -19.16 33.82
N ASP A 211 -11.08 -17.83 33.82
CA ASP A 211 -12.24 -17.06 33.39
C ASP A 211 -12.28 -16.80 31.88
N VAL A 212 -11.13 -16.86 31.19
CA VAL A 212 -11.05 -16.73 29.72
C VAL A 212 -10.73 -18.07 29.07
N ARG A 213 -9.77 -18.82 29.64
CA ARG A 213 -9.26 -20.13 29.19
C ARG A 213 -9.38 -20.33 27.67
N ALA A 214 -8.41 -19.77 26.94
CA ALA A 214 -8.26 -19.94 25.51
C ALA A 214 -7.22 -21.02 25.20
N ASP A 215 -7.42 -21.78 24.11
CA ASP A 215 -6.45 -22.74 23.60
C ASP A 215 -5.33 -22.03 22.82
N TYR A 216 -5.68 -20.94 22.14
CA TYR A 216 -4.78 -20.15 21.31
C TYR A 216 -4.90 -18.64 21.56
N VAL A 217 -3.83 -17.93 21.25
CA VAL A 217 -3.78 -16.46 21.18
C VAL A 217 -3.44 -16.07 19.74
N LEU A 218 -4.32 -15.31 19.08
CA LEU A 218 -4.01 -14.65 17.82
C LEU A 218 -3.39 -13.29 18.13
N GLN A 219 -2.07 -13.19 17.99
CA GLN A 219 -1.35 -11.94 18.16
C GLN A 219 -1.26 -11.22 16.81
N ILE A 220 -1.85 -10.03 16.74
CA ILE A 220 -1.76 -9.15 15.57
C ILE A 220 -0.54 -8.25 15.77
N HIS A 221 0.46 -8.33 14.91
CA HIS A 221 1.60 -7.42 14.99
C HIS A 221 1.33 -6.11 14.27
N GLU A 222 0.67 -6.22 13.12
CA GLU A 222 0.40 -5.09 12.26
C GLU A 222 -0.93 -5.26 11.57
N PHE A 223 -1.78 -4.24 11.71
CA PHE A 223 -2.90 -4.01 10.80
C PHE A 223 -2.80 -2.56 10.32
N GLN A 224 -2.56 -2.36 9.02
CA GLN A 224 -2.60 -1.05 8.38
C GLN A 224 -3.68 -1.09 7.29
N THR A 225 -4.46 -0.02 7.17
CA THR A 225 -5.62 0.00 6.25
C THR A 225 -5.74 1.30 5.45
N LEU A 226 -4.83 2.24 5.71
CA LEU A 226 -4.70 3.53 5.04
C LEU A 226 -3.28 3.71 4.49
N LYS A 227 -2.59 2.60 4.21
CA LYS A 227 -1.26 2.67 3.64
C LYS A 227 -1.40 3.07 2.18
N LEU A 228 -0.70 4.13 1.78
CA LEU A 228 -0.63 4.52 0.37
C LEU A 228 0.41 3.66 -0.32
N ARG A 229 0.05 3.12 -1.47
CA ARG A 229 0.96 2.36 -2.32
C ARG A 229 1.06 3.01 -3.69
N ASP A 230 2.25 3.50 -3.98
CA ASP A 230 2.60 4.01 -5.30
C ASP A 230 3.00 2.84 -6.19
N GLU A 231 2.31 2.69 -7.31
CA GLU A 231 2.55 1.67 -8.30
C GLU A 231 2.77 2.30 -9.68
N ARG A 232 3.60 1.66 -10.50
CA ARG A 232 3.77 2.01 -11.91
C ARG A 232 3.22 0.87 -12.75
N ILE A 233 2.02 1.07 -13.26
CA ILE A 233 1.32 0.10 -14.09
C ILE A 233 1.96 0.12 -15.48
N ASN A 234 2.53 -1.01 -15.90
CA ASN A 234 3.00 -1.16 -17.27
C ASN A 234 1.81 -1.47 -18.18
N LEU A 235 1.43 -0.51 -19.01
CA LEU A 235 0.32 -0.62 -19.95
C LEU A 235 0.53 -1.77 -20.96
N PHE A 236 1.78 -2.15 -21.24
CA PHE A 236 2.08 -3.24 -22.17
C PHE A 236 1.74 -4.63 -21.62
N ASN A 237 1.50 -4.77 -20.31
CA ASN A 237 1.09 -6.03 -19.70
C ASN A 237 -0.34 -6.42 -20.11
N PHE A 238 -1.15 -5.48 -20.59
CA PHE A 238 -2.54 -5.73 -20.99
C PHE A 238 -2.63 -6.14 -22.46
N ALA A 239 -3.30 -7.26 -22.75
CA ALA A 239 -3.45 -7.78 -24.12
C ALA A 239 -4.12 -6.78 -25.09
N PRO A 240 -5.22 -6.07 -24.70
CA PRO A 240 -5.83 -5.08 -25.60
C PRO A 240 -4.88 -3.95 -25.99
N VAL A 241 -3.99 -3.54 -25.08
CA VAL A 241 -2.98 -2.51 -25.38
C VAL A 241 -1.95 -3.02 -26.38
N ARG A 242 -1.48 -4.27 -26.25
CA ARG A 242 -0.55 -4.84 -27.22
C ARG A 242 -1.17 -4.96 -28.60
N GLU A 243 -2.42 -5.40 -28.69
CA GLU A 243 -3.16 -5.48 -29.95
C GLU A 243 -3.36 -4.10 -30.57
N PHE A 244 -3.70 -3.09 -29.76
CA PHE A 244 -3.81 -1.70 -30.19
C PHE A 244 -2.48 -1.17 -30.76
N MET A 245 -1.36 -1.42 -30.07
CA MET A 245 -0.03 -1.01 -30.54
C MET A 245 0.40 -1.73 -31.83
N ASN A 246 -0.02 -2.98 -32.03
CA ASN A 246 0.24 -3.72 -33.27
C ASN A 246 -0.56 -3.16 -34.47
N ARG A 247 -1.74 -2.59 -34.24
CA ARG A 247 -2.53 -1.91 -35.28
C ARG A 247 -1.93 -0.56 -35.69
N HIS A 248 -1.23 0.12 -34.77
CA HIS A 248 -0.67 1.47 -34.94
C HIS A 248 0.84 1.51 -34.63
N PRO A 249 1.70 0.92 -35.47
CA PRO A 249 3.14 0.82 -35.21
C PRO A 249 3.87 2.17 -35.18
N ASP A 250 3.30 3.19 -35.81
CA ASP A 250 3.74 4.59 -35.75
C ASP A 250 3.72 5.18 -34.33
N LEU A 251 2.94 4.60 -33.41
CA LEU A 251 2.87 5.03 -32.01
C LEU A 251 4.01 4.51 -31.13
N GLU A 252 4.82 3.56 -31.58
CA GLU A 252 5.83 2.89 -30.73
C GLU A 252 6.72 3.90 -29.99
N ARG A 253 7.24 4.91 -30.70
CA ARG A 253 8.10 5.96 -30.12
C ARG A 253 7.39 6.78 -29.05
N HIS A 254 6.11 7.09 -29.27
CA HIS A 254 5.30 7.85 -28.31
C HIS A 254 4.94 7.01 -27.09
N PHE A 255 4.64 5.72 -27.31
CA PHE A 255 4.22 4.80 -26.27
C PHE A 255 5.34 4.43 -25.30
N ILE A 256 6.57 4.18 -25.77
CA ILE A 256 7.71 3.82 -24.88
C ILE A 256 7.89 4.85 -23.75
N SER A 257 7.72 6.13 -24.05
CA SER A 257 7.83 7.21 -23.06
C SER A 257 6.65 7.28 -22.06
N ARG A 258 5.51 6.67 -22.39
CA ARG A 258 4.24 6.72 -21.64
C ARG A 258 3.73 5.35 -21.19
N GLN A 259 4.51 4.28 -21.40
CA GLN A 259 4.10 2.91 -21.11
C GLN A 259 3.85 2.64 -19.63
N PHE A 260 4.39 3.49 -18.74
CA PHE A 260 4.19 3.38 -17.29
C PHE A 260 3.20 4.44 -16.81
N PHE A 261 2.05 3.99 -16.34
CA PHE A 261 1.04 4.82 -15.73
C PHE A 261 1.24 4.87 -14.20
N PRO A 262 1.54 6.04 -13.61
CA PRO A 262 1.67 6.17 -12.16
C PRO A 262 0.29 6.07 -11.51
N CYS A 263 0.20 5.26 -10.47
CA CYS A 263 -1.03 5.07 -9.73
C CYS A 263 -0.78 5.03 -8.24
N GLN A 264 -1.53 5.82 -7.48
CA GLN A 264 -1.55 5.71 -6.03
C GLN A 264 -2.83 5.02 -5.61
N SER A 265 -2.69 3.96 -4.83
CA SER A 265 -3.81 3.15 -4.35
C SER A 265 -3.78 2.96 -2.85
N LEU A 266 -4.97 2.70 -2.27
CA LEU A 266 -5.08 2.28 -0.88
C LEU A 266 -4.68 0.80 -0.75
N GLU A 267 -3.81 0.52 0.21
CA GLU A 267 -3.37 -0.81 0.61
C GLU A 267 -3.81 -1.08 2.06
N ALA A 268 -4.34 -2.28 2.29
CA ALA A 268 -4.45 -2.86 3.62
C ALA A 268 -3.44 -4.00 3.78
N SER A 269 -2.81 -4.10 4.95
CA SER A 269 -1.90 -5.17 5.30
C SER A 269 -2.18 -5.68 6.71
N LEU A 270 -2.13 -7.01 6.88
CA LEU A 270 -2.30 -7.70 8.14
C LEU A 270 -1.16 -8.70 8.36
N ASN A 271 -0.49 -8.57 9.49
CA ASN A 271 0.52 -9.50 9.97
C ASN A 271 0.08 -10.04 11.33
N ALA A 272 0.02 -11.36 11.45
CA ALA A 272 -0.40 -12.02 12.67
C ALA A 272 0.29 -13.37 12.86
N LYS A 273 0.29 -13.84 14.11
CA LYS A 273 0.68 -15.20 14.48
C LYS A 273 -0.29 -15.80 15.49
N LEU A 274 -0.44 -17.12 15.43
CA LEU A 274 -1.24 -17.90 16.36
C LEU A 274 -0.33 -18.67 17.30
N ILE A 275 -0.53 -18.51 18.60
CA ILE A 275 0.28 -19.12 19.66
C ILE A 275 -0.58 -20.10 20.44
N HIS A 276 -0.12 -21.33 20.61
CA HIS A 276 -0.77 -22.31 21.47
C HIS A 276 -0.49 -21.99 22.94
N VAL A 277 -1.53 -21.71 23.72
CA VAL A 277 -1.41 -21.17 25.09
C VAL A 277 -0.68 -22.13 26.02
N LYS A 278 -0.99 -23.41 25.95
CA LYS A 278 -0.41 -24.42 26.86
C LYS A 278 1.10 -24.60 26.68
N THR A 279 1.62 -24.46 25.46
CA THR A 279 3.04 -24.70 25.17
C THR A 279 3.83 -23.44 24.85
N GLY A 280 3.16 -22.32 24.57
CA GLY A 280 3.79 -21.10 24.07
C GLY A 280 4.30 -21.18 22.62
N ASN A 281 4.02 -22.27 21.90
CA ASN A 281 4.53 -22.47 20.55
C ASN A 281 3.73 -21.65 19.54
N VAL A 282 4.44 -21.05 18.58
CA VAL A 282 3.81 -20.47 17.39
C VAL A 282 3.39 -21.60 16.47
N VAL A 283 2.08 -21.73 16.22
CA VAL A 283 1.51 -22.80 15.40
C VAL A 283 1.15 -22.32 14.00
N TRP A 284 0.97 -21.02 13.81
CA TRP A 284 0.71 -20.39 12.53
C TRP A 284 1.27 -18.97 12.51
N ILE A 285 1.80 -18.53 11.38
CA ILE A 285 2.22 -17.15 11.12
C ILE A 285 1.84 -16.78 9.70
N GLY A 286 1.33 -15.58 9.51
CA GLY A 286 0.88 -15.10 8.21
C GLY A 286 1.07 -13.60 8.04
N ASN A 287 1.40 -13.21 6.81
CA ASN A 287 1.31 -11.84 6.35
C ASN A 287 0.50 -11.79 5.06
N HIS A 288 -0.34 -10.78 4.92
CA HIS A 288 -1.06 -10.55 3.69
C HIS A 288 -1.33 -9.06 3.50
N SER A 289 -1.23 -8.61 2.25
CA SER A 289 -1.69 -7.28 1.84
C SER A 289 -2.51 -7.34 0.56
N ALA A 290 -3.46 -6.43 0.45
CA ALA A 290 -4.30 -6.26 -0.72
C ALA A 290 -4.50 -4.77 -1.02
N THR A 291 -4.56 -4.45 -2.30
CA THR A 291 -4.91 -3.12 -2.79
C THR A 291 -6.31 -3.11 -3.39
N GLU A 292 -6.85 -1.91 -3.60
CA GLU A 292 -8.10 -1.74 -4.32
C GLU A 292 -8.03 -2.15 -5.80
N LEU A 293 -6.83 -2.39 -6.36
CA LEU A 293 -6.68 -2.86 -7.74
C LEU A 293 -6.70 -4.39 -7.85
N ASP A 294 -6.68 -5.09 -6.72
CA ASP A 294 -6.64 -6.55 -6.65
C ASP A 294 -8.06 -7.19 -6.76
N THR A 295 -9.14 -6.43 -7.00
CA THR A 295 -10.49 -6.98 -7.25
C THR A 295 -11.05 -6.56 -8.60
N GLU A 296 -11.84 -7.44 -9.22
CA GLU A 296 -12.59 -7.13 -10.45
C GLU A 296 -13.67 -6.06 -10.23
N GLN A 297 -14.26 -6.00 -9.02
CA GLN A 297 -15.34 -5.06 -8.69
C GLN A 297 -14.86 -3.61 -8.57
N SER A 298 -13.58 -3.43 -8.25
CA SER A 298 -12.90 -2.14 -8.17
C SER A 298 -11.85 -1.96 -9.27
N ALA A 299 -11.86 -2.81 -10.29
CA ALA A 299 -10.91 -2.73 -11.38
C ALA A 299 -11.01 -1.37 -12.11
N MET A 300 -9.87 -0.80 -12.41
CA MET A 300 -9.79 0.52 -13.02
C MET A 300 -9.88 0.39 -14.54
N GLN A 301 -10.79 1.13 -15.16
CA GLN A 301 -10.92 1.14 -16.62
C GLN A 301 -10.20 2.36 -17.19
N LEU A 302 -9.24 2.11 -18.07
CA LEU A 302 -8.46 3.13 -18.76
C LEU A 302 -8.75 3.08 -20.26
N GLU A 303 -8.62 4.23 -20.92
CA GLU A 303 -8.70 4.36 -22.38
C GLU A 303 -7.42 4.96 -22.95
N LEU A 304 -6.97 4.44 -24.10
CA LEU A 304 -5.96 5.05 -24.95
C LEU A 304 -6.60 5.40 -26.30
N THR A 305 -6.26 6.57 -26.83
CA THR A 305 -6.81 7.07 -28.09
C THR A 305 -5.69 7.43 -29.05
N TYR A 306 -5.78 6.89 -30.25
CA TYR A 306 -4.96 7.21 -31.40
C TYR A 306 -5.63 8.31 -32.22
N GLN A 307 -4.87 9.31 -32.63
CA GLN A 307 -5.31 10.29 -33.61
C GLN A 307 -4.24 10.50 -34.68
N LYS A 308 -4.63 10.34 -35.94
CA LYS A 308 -3.80 10.67 -37.10
C LYS A 308 -4.45 11.76 -37.93
N GLN A 309 -3.70 12.83 -38.14
CA GLN A 309 -4.17 14.03 -38.81
C GLN A 309 -3.11 14.59 -39.75
N VAL A 310 -3.56 15.32 -40.78
CA VAL A 310 -2.67 15.97 -41.73
C VAL A 310 -1.91 17.11 -41.05
N ALA A 311 -0.58 17.02 -41.03
CA ALA A 311 0.32 17.97 -40.39
C ALA A 311 0.73 19.14 -41.31
N ASN A 312 0.67 18.94 -42.64
CA ASN A 312 1.16 19.91 -43.63
C ASN A 312 0.04 20.52 -44.50
N TYR A 313 -1.20 20.58 -44.00
CA TYR A 313 -2.35 21.10 -44.75
C TYR A 313 -2.07 22.47 -45.39
N ASN A 314 -1.60 23.42 -44.57
CA ASN A 314 -1.30 24.77 -45.03
C ASN A 314 -0.17 24.81 -46.06
N LYS A 315 0.85 23.94 -45.93
CA LYS A 315 1.97 23.90 -46.90
C LYS A 315 1.51 23.43 -48.27
N VAL A 316 0.63 22.42 -48.33
CA VAL A 316 0.06 21.95 -49.61
C VAL A 316 -0.83 23.03 -50.21
N ARG A 317 -1.64 23.70 -49.39
CA ARG A 317 -2.47 24.83 -49.84
C ARG A 317 -1.62 25.97 -50.41
N GLU A 318 -0.62 26.43 -49.67
CA GLU A 318 0.31 27.49 -50.08
C GLU A 318 1.07 27.10 -51.35
N PHE A 319 1.48 25.83 -51.49
CA PHE A 319 2.09 25.32 -52.71
C PHE A 319 1.14 25.45 -53.90
N VAL A 320 -0.12 25.01 -53.77
CA VAL A 320 -1.13 25.12 -54.85
C VAL A 320 -1.40 26.58 -55.20
N GLU A 321 -1.53 27.45 -54.20
CA GLU A 321 -1.74 28.89 -54.39
C GLU A 321 -0.57 29.54 -55.13
N TYR A 322 0.67 29.23 -54.73
CA TYR A 322 1.89 29.72 -55.39
C TYR A 322 1.97 29.24 -56.85
N GLN A 323 1.72 27.94 -57.07
CA GLN A 323 1.77 27.31 -58.37
C GLN A 323 0.70 27.81 -59.35
N ASN A 324 -0.41 28.37 -58.83
CA ASN A 324 -1.48 28.95 -59.63
C ASN A 324 -1.28 30.45 -59.94
N GLN A 325 -0.21 31.08 -59.46
CA GLN A 325 0.09 32.48 -59.79
C GLN A 325 0.40 32.63 -61.30
N PRO A 326 -0.07 33.70 -61.99
CA PRO A 326 0.07 33.85 -63.44
C PRO A 326 1.50 33.67 -63.97
N GLY A 327 2.49 34.35 -63.37
CA GLY A 327 3.89 34.24 -63.80
C GLY A 327 4.52 32.86 -63.53
N VAL A 328 4.10 32.16 -62.47
CA VAL A 328 4.59 30.81 -62.17
C VAL A 328 4.02 29.80 -63.17
N ARG A 329 2.77 29.98 -63.61
CA ARG A 329 2.11 29.13 -64.61
C ARG A 329 2.73 29.22 -66.00
N GLU A 330 3.20 30.41 -66.39
CA GLU A 330 3.91 30.60 -67.66
C GLU A 330 5.28 29.92 -67.67
N LEU A 331 5.98 29.92 -66.53
CA LEU A 331 7.33 29.38 -66.40
C LEU A 331 7.39 27.86 -66.20
N ARG A 332 6.39 27.27 -65.52
CA ARG A 332 6.47 25.86 -65.09
C ARG A 332 6.02 24.83 -66.15
N GLY A 333 5.20 25.23 -67.13
CA GLY A 333 4.48 24.29 -68.01
C GLY A 333 3.36 23.51 -67.30
N ASP A 334 3.11 22.26 -67.70
CA ASP A 334 1.98 21.43 -67.22
C ASP A 334 2.35 20.39 -66.15
N LEU A 335 3.63 20.04 -65.99
CA LEU A 335 4.07 19.00 -65.06
C LEU A 335 4.47 19.61 -63.71
N VAL A 336 3.66 19.36 -62.69
CA VAL A 336 3.95 19.74 -61.31
C VAL A 336 3.66 18.57 -60.38
N THR A 337 4.65 18.20 -59.56
CA THR A 337 4.47 17.20 -58.51
C THR A 337 3.99 17.90 -57.24
N LEU A 338 2.81 17.51 -56.74
CA LEU A 338 2.28 17.99 -55.48
C LEU A 338 3.10 17.45 -54.30
N PRO A 339 3.30 18.21 -53.22
CA PRO A 339 3.88 17.68 -52.00
C PRO A 339 2.97 16.59 -51.41
N ASP A 340 3.57 15.49 -50.96
CA ASP A 340 2.82 14.44 -50.27
C ASP A 340 2.24 14.94 -48.94
N TRP A 341 1.10 14.36 -48.56
CA TRP A 341 0.52 14.59 -47.24
C TRP A 341 1.46 14.04 -46.15
N GLN A 342 1.82 14.90 -45.21
CA GLN A 342 2.55 14.54 -44.01
C GLN A 342 1.56 14.38 -42.87
N PHE A 343 1.73 13.33 -42.07
CA PHE A 343 0.83 13.03 -40.96
C PHE A 343 1.51 13.31 -39.63
N ARG A 344 0.72 13.79 -38.67
CA ARG A 344 1.06 13.76 -37.25
C ARG A 344 0.17 12.73 -36.57
N THR A 345 0.79 11.93 -35.73
CA THR A 345 0.19 10.83 -34.99
C THR A 345 0.33 11.16 -33.51
N ASP A 346 -0.79 11.21 -32.82
CA ASP A 346 -0.87 11.60 -31.43
C ASP A 346 -1.46 10.42 -30.62
N LEU A 347 -0.78 10.05 -29.53
CA LEU A 347 -1.32 9.14 -28.52
C LEU A 347 -1.87 9.98 -27.36
N ILE A 348 -3.17 9.86 -27.11
CA ILE A 348 -3.88 10.52 -26.02
C ILE A 348 -4.20 9.46 -24.95
N GLY A 349 -3.97 9.83 -23.68
CA GLY A 349 -4.17 8.94 -22.54
C GLY A 349 -2.87 8.39 -21.94
N PRO A 350 -2.98 7.43 -20.99
CA PRO A 350 -4.22 6.78 -20.56
C PRO A 350 -5.17 7.74 -19.82
N THR A 351 -6.46 7.69 -20.15
CA THR A 351 -7.54 8.42 -19.47
C THR A 351 -8.37 7.46 -18.62
N HIS A 352 -8.62 7.85 -17.37
CA HIS A 352 -9.57 7.12 -16.50
C HIS A 352 -10.99 7.30 -17.02
N ILE A 353 -11.72 6.21 -17.21
CA ILE A 353 -13.11 6.24 -17.68
C ILE A 353 -14.10 5.63 -16.67
N ALA A 354 -13.69 4.66 -15.85
CA ALA A 354 -14.53 4.06 -14.81
C ALA A 354 -13.72 3.29 -13.74
N GLY A 355 -14.37 2.89 -12.65
CA GLY A 355 -13.78 2.06 -11.59
C GLY A 355 -12.87 2.82 -10.61
N ALA A 356 -11.94 2.12 -9.95
CA ALA A 356 -11.00 2.76 -9.02
C ALA A 356 -10.21 3.88 -9.69
N ASN A 357 -9.80 4.89 -8.92
CA ASN A 357 -9.12 6.09 -9.43
C ASN A 357 -7.79 6.30 -8.72
N CYS A 358 -6.68 6.42 -9.46
CA CYS A 358 -5.35 6.63 -8.89
C CYS A 358 -5.13 7.94 -8.11
N LYS A 359 -6.12 8.84 -8.08
CA LYS A 359 -6.04 10.15 -7.42
C LYS A 359 -6.82 10.12 -6.10
N ILE A 360 -6.17 9.68 -5.04
CA ILE A 360 -6.78 9.57 -3.71
C ILE A 360 -7.26 10.92 -3.19
N GLU A 361 -6.54 12.00 -3.51
CA GLU A 361 -6.87 13.39 -3.16
C GLU A 361 -8.25 13.86 -3.67
N GLN A 362 -8.76 13.20 -4.72
CA GLN A 362 -10.05 13.56 -5.32
C GLN A 362 -11.23 12.80 -4.71
N ARG A 363 -10.98 11.89 -3.77
CA ARG A 363 -12.03 11.05 -3.17
C ARG A 363 -12.63 11.72 -1.95
N SER A 364 -13.91 11.48 -1.74
CA SER A 364 -14.61 11.84 -0.50
C SER A 364 -14.14 10.96 0.67
N ASN A 365 -14.31 11.46 1.89
CA ASN A 365 -14.03 10.68 3.10
C ASN A 365 -14.88 9.40 3.18
N ASP A 366 -16.12 9.44 2.69
CA ASP A 366 -17.02 8.30 2.69
C ASP A 366 -16.52 7.18 1.76
N GLU A 367 -16.07 7.54 0.56
CA GLU A 367 -15.45 6.59 -0.37
C GLU A 367 -14.18 5.97 0.23
N ILE A 368 -13.32 6.78 0.85
CA ILE A 368 -12.10 6.29 1.52
C ILE A 368 -12.47 5.31 2.65
N ASN A 369 -13.45 5.64 3.47
CA ASN A 369 -13.90 4.79 4.57
C ASN A 369 -14.51 3.47 4.08
N GLN A 370 -15.25 3.51 2.97
CA GLN A 370 -15.81 2.31 2.36
C GLN A 370 -14.73 1.39 1.80
N ILE A 371 -13.79 1.94 1.00
CA ILE A 371 -12.65 1.18 0.46
C ILE A 371 -11.82 0.59 1.59
N ARG A 372 -11.54 1.39 2.62
CA ARG A 372 -10.84 0.93 3.82
C ARG A 372 -11.54 -0.25 4.48
N THR A 373 -12.87 -0.18 4.64
CA THR A 373 -13.67 -1.26 5.25
C THR A 373 -13.61 -2.54 4.41
N ASP A 374 -13.73 -2.40 3.08
CA ASP A 374 -13.68 -3.53 2.16
C ASP A 374 -12.31 -4.21 2.13
N LEU A 375 -11.23 -3.43 2.05
CA LEU A 375 -9.86 -3.95 2.10
C LEU A 375 -9.56 -4.62 3.44
N SER A 376 -9.99 -4.03 4.55
CA SER A 376 -9.80 -4.61 5.89
C SER A 376 -10.49 -5.96 6.02
N ARG A 377 -11.76 -6.04 5.58
CA ARG A 377 -12.55 -7.27 5.56
C ARG A 377 -11.88 -8.33 4.69
N ARG A 378 -11.44 -7.96 3.49
CA ARG A 378 -10.79 -8.85 2.55
C ARG A 378 -9.52 -9.44 3.14
N VAL A 379 -8.59 -8.58 3.56
CA VAL A 379 -7.28 -9.00 4.07
C VAL A 379 -7.43 -9.90 5.29
N ALA A 380 -8.34 -9.56 6.21
CA ALA A 380 -8.64 -10.40 7.37
C ALA A 380 -9.23 -11.76 6.96
N THR A 381 -10.21 -11.77 6.05
CA THR A 381 -10.86 -13.01 5.61
C THR A 381 -9.88 -13.93 4.91
N GLU A 382 -9.13 -13.40 3.94
CA GLU A 382 -8.16 -14.16 3.14
C GLU A 382 -7.05 -14.72 4.04
N LEU A 383 -6.43 -13.90 4.90
CA LEU A 383 -5.36 -14.36 5.78
C LEU A 383 -5.85 -15.40 6.79
N ILE A 384 -6.98 -15.17 7.48
CA ILE A 384 -7.48 -16.07 8.52
C ILE A 384 -7.98 -17.39 7.92
N SER A 385 -8.47 -17.40 6.67
CA SER A 385 -8.84 -18.63 5.95
C SER A 385 -7.67 -19.58 5.69
N THR A 386 -6.43 -19.10 5.80
CA THR A 386 -5.25 -19.95 5.65
C THR A 386 -4.94 -20.80 6.88
N ILE A 387 -5.58 -20.50 8.02
CA ILE A 387 -5.46 -21.30 9.24
C ILE A 387 -6.27 -22.59 9.06
N LYS A 388 -5.58 -23.70 8.88
CA LYS A 388 -6.20 -25.02 8.74
C LYS A 388 -6.57 -25.55 10.11
N VAL A 389 -7.82 -25.95 10.26
CA VAL A 389 -8.39 -26.52 11.49
C VAL A 389 -8.91 -27.92 11.18
N GLY A 390 -8.64 -28.89 12.06
CA GLY A 390 -8.93 -30.31 11.89
C GLY A 390 -7.68 -31.13 11.49
N ASP A 391 -7.91 -32.35 11.03
CA ASP A 391 -6.86 -33.24 10.54
C ASP A 391 -6.48 -32.84 9.10
N PHE A 392 -5.22 -32.44 8.86
CA PHE A 392 -4.71 -32.04 7.55
C PHE A 392 -3.27 -32.49 7.28
#